data_AF-A0A377K9F0-F1
#
_entry.id   AF-A0A377K9F0-F1
#
_cell.length_a   1.000
_cell.length_b   1.000
_cell.length_c   1.000
_cell.angle_alpha   90.00
_cell.angle_beta   90.00
_cell.angle_gamma   90.00
#
_symmetry.space_group_name_H-M   'P 1'
#
loop_
_entity.id
_entity.type
_entity.pdbx_description
1 polymer ?
#
loop_
_entity_poly.entity_id
_entity_poly.type
_entity_poly.pdbx_seq_one_letter_code
_entity_poly.pdbx_strand_id
1 'polypeptide(L)'
;MPELAESWEVLDNGATYRFHLRRDVPFQKTDWFTPTRKMNADDVVFTFQRIFDRNNPWHNVNGSNFPYFDSLQFADNVKSVRKLDNHTVEFRLAQPDASFLWHLATHYASVMSAEYAGKLEKEDRQEQLDRQPVGTGPYQLSEYRAGQYIRLQRHDDFWRGKPLMPQVVVDLGSGGTGRLSKLLTGECDVLAWPAASQLSILRDDPRLRLTLRPGMNVAYLAFNTAKPPLNNPAVRHALALAINNQRLMQSIYYGTAETAASIYRAPRGPMTTRLKLLNTIQQNRANS
;
A
#
# COMPACT_ATOMS: atom_id res chain seq x y z
N MET A 1 2.21 -1.63 -14.75
CA MET A 1 2.63 -0.38 -15.42
C MET A 1 4.08 -0.11 -15.06
N PRO A 2 4.92 0.38 -15.97
CA PRO A 2 6.28 0.81 -15.63
C PRO A 2 6.30 1.94 -14.60
N GLU A 3 7.25 1.92 -13.67
CA GLU A 3 7.46 2.94 -12.64
C GLU A 3 8.93 3.38 -12.64
N LEU A 4 9.71 3.01 -11.61
CA LEU A 4 11.16 3.21 -11.55
C LEU A 4 11.92 2.27 -12.48
N ALA A 5 11.34 1.13 -12.83
CA ALA A 5 11.78 0.31 -13.98
C ALA A 5 10.92 0.69 -15.19
N GLU A 6 11.57 1.04 -16.30
CA GLU A 6 10.93 1.35 -17.59
C GLU A 6 10.50 0.09 -18.33
N SER A 7 11.28 -0.97 -18.19
CA SER A 7 11.00 -2.29 -18.75
C SER A 7 11.70 -3.39 -17.95
N TRP A 8 11.32 -4.64 -18.22
CA TRP A 8 11.97 -5.80 -17.62
C TRP A 8 11.91 -7.00 -18.56
N GLU A 9 12.88 -7.89 -18.40
CA GLU A 9 12.98 -9.17 -19.10
C GLU A 9 12.84 -10.31 -18.09
N VAL A 10 12.14 -11.36 -18.50
CA VAL A 10 12.03 -12.61 -17.75
C VAL A 10 12.83 -13.67 -18.51
N LEU A 11 13.87 -14.17 -17.87
CA LEU A 11 14.86 -15.08 -18.43
C LEU A 11 14.87 -16.39 -17.64
N ASP A 12 15.59 -17.40 -18.14
CA ASP A 12 15.80 -18.68 -17.46
C ASP A 12 14.50 -19.34 -16.95
N ASN A 13 13.46 -19.34 -17.80
CA ASN A 13 12.14 -19.87 -17.50
C ASN A 13 11.46 -19.24 -16.26
N GLY A 14 11.75 -17.97 -15.95
CA GLY A 14 11.17 -17.27 -14.80
C GLY A 14 12.03 -17.29 -13.54
N ALA A 15 13.26 -17.79 -13.62
CA ALA A 15 14.22 -17.75 -12.52
C ALA A 15 15.11 -16.50 -12.52
N THR A 16 15.19 -15.74 -13.62
CA THR A 16 16.01 -14.54 -13.71
C THR A 16 15.18 -13.37 -14.22
N TYR A 17 15.23 -12.23 -13.52
CA TYR A 17 14.53 -11.01 -13.87
C TYR A 17 15.53 -9.87 -14.05
N ARG A 18 15.55 -9.25 -15.22
CA ARG A 18 16.40 -8.09 -15.51
C ARG A 18 15.54 -6.85 -15.64
N PHE A 19 15.79 -5.84 -14.82
CA PHE A 19 15.07 -4.57 -14.83
C PHE A 19 15.93 -3.47 -15.43
N HIS A 20 15.36 -2.74 -16.39
CA HIS A 20 15.93 -1.54 -16.97
C HIS A 20 15.34 -0.33 -16.26
N LEU A 21 16.19 0.35 -15.49
CA LEU A 21 15.81 1.45 -14.61
C LEU A 21 15.65 2.76 -15.38
N ARG A 22 14.67 3.54 -14.95
CA ARG A 22 14.44 4.89 -15.43
C ARG A 22 15.64 5.76 -15.15
N ARG A 23 16.04 6.52 -16.16
CA ARG A 23 17.09 7.54 -16.06
C ARG A 23 16.53 8.82 -15.47
N ASP A 24 17.42 9.63 -14.92
CA ASP A 24 17.10 10.99 -14.48
C ASP A 24 16.07 11.11 -13.36
N VAL A 25 15.94 10.11 -12.49
CA VAL A 25 15.04 10.15 -11.34
C VAL A 25 15.72 10.81 -10.13
N PRO A 26 15.30 12.02 -9.72
CA PRO A 26 15.87 12.67 -8.54
C PRO A 26 15.32 12.05 -7.25
N PHE A 27 16.19 11.97 -6.25
CA PHE A 27 15.77 11.80 -4.88
C PHE A 27 15.28 13.11 -4.30
N GLN A 28 14.41 13.01 -3.30
CA GLN A 28 13.93 14.14 -2.52
C GLN A 28 15.08 14.85 -1.80
N LYS A 29 15.02 16.19 -1.77
CA LYS A 29 15.91 17.03 -0.96
C LYS A 29 15.17 17.41 0.33
N THR A 30 15.70 17.00 1.46
CA THR A 30 15.10 17.21 2.79
C THR A 30 16.05 18.02 3.69
N ASP A 31 15.59 18.39 4.89
CA ASP A 31 16.41 19.10 5.86
C ASP A 31 17.61 18.28 6.37
N TRP A 32 17.52 16.94 6.27
CA TRP A 32 18.56 16.01 6.72
C TRP A 32 19.44 15.47 5.58
N PHE A 33 19.03 15.62 4.31
CA PHE A 33 19.77 15.05 3.19
C PHE A 33 19.57 15.82 1.88
N THR A 34 20.69 16.12 1.22
CA THR A 34 20.71 16.64 -0.15
C THR A 34 21.43 15.63 -1.03
N PRO A 35 20.75 14.99 -2.01
CA PRO A 35 21.37 14.01 -2.88
C PRO A 35 22.44 14.65 -3.78
N THR A 36 23.56 13.97 -4.01
CA THR A 36 24.58 14.39 -4.98
C THR A 36 24.45 13.65 -6.31
N ARG A 37 23.68 12.57 -6.34
CA ARG A 37 23.36 11.81 -7.55
C ARG A 37 21.87 11.48 -7.66
N LYS A 38 21.46 11.08 -8.86
CA LYS A 38 20.13 10.55 -9.15
C LYS A 38 20.05 9.05 -8.80
N MET A 39 18.83 8.51 -8.81
CA MET A 39 18.60 7.08 -8.60
C MET A 39 19.32 6.26 -9.67
N ASN A 40 19.96 5.18 -9.23
CA ASN A 40 20.66 4.23 -10.10
C ASN A 40 20.53 2.79 -9.55
N ALA A 41 21.19 1.84 -10.19
CA ALA A 41 21.18 0.44 -9.81
C ALA A 41 21.70 0.17 -8.38
N ASP A 42 22.58 1.01 -7.84
CA ASP A 42 23.10 0.83 -6.48
C ASP A 42 22.00 0.99 -5.43
N ASP A 43 21.01 1.86 -5.66
CA ASP A 43 19.86 2.08 -4.77
C ASP A 43 18.94 0.86 -4.71
N VAL A 44 18.68 0.25 -5.86
CA VAL A 44 17.88 -0.97 -5.96
C VAL A 44 18.62 -2.13 -5.29
N VAL A 45 19.90 -2.33 -5.60
CA VAL A 45 20.73 -3.38 -5.00
C VAL A 45 20.75 -3.23 -3.48
N PHE A 46 21.04 -2.03 -2.97
CA PHE A 46 21.00 -1.73 -1.54
C PHE A 46 19.66 -2.08 -0.90
N THR A 47 18.55 -1.60 -1.49
CA THR A 47 17.19 -1.79 -0.96
C THR A 47 16.88 -3.27 -0.78
N PHE A 48 17.13 -4.08 -1.80
CA PHE A 48 16.77 -5.49 -1.75
C PHE A 48 17.79 -6.32 -0.96
N GLN A 49 19.09 -6.01 -1.02
CA GLN A 49 20.08 -6.66 -0.15
C GLN A 49 19.76 -6.47 1.33
N ARG A 50 19.34 -5.26 1.73
CA ARG A 50 18.82 -5.00 3.09
C ARG A 50 17.70 -5.97 3.48
N ILE A 51 16.84 -6.37 2.54
CA ILE A 51 15.70 -7.25 2.78
C ILE A 51 16.11 -8.73 2.81
N PHE A 52 16.79 -9.23 1.77
CA PHE A 52 16.99 -10.68 1.58
C PHE A 52 18.29 -11.21 2.20
N ASP A 53 19.36 -10.39 2.28
CA ASP A 53 20.65 -10.81 2.78
C ASP A 53 20.74 -10.59 4.29
N ARG A 54 20.57 -11.69 5.05
CA ARG A 54 20.61 -11.69 6.52
C ARG A 54 21.95 -11.25 7.10
N ASN A 55 23.03 -11.27 6.31
CA ASN A 55 24.36 -10.83 6.74
C ASN A 55 24.63 -9.36 6.40
N ASN A 56 23.73 -8.68 5.67
CA ASN A 56 23.90 -7.28 5.35
C ASN A 56 23.82 -6.42 6.63
N PRO A 57 24.75 -5.47 6.86
CA PRO A 57 24.72 -4.60 8.04
C PRO A 57 23.39 -3.86 8.23
N TRP A 58 22.70 -3.54 7.13
CA TRP A 58 21.41 -2.85 7.13
C TRP A 58 20.21 -3.75 7.41
N HIS A 59 20.38 -5.07 7.32
CA HIS A 59 19.30 -6.03 7.58
C HIS A 59 18.77 -5.90 9.01
N ASN A 60 19.67 -5.73 9.98
CA ASN A 60 19.31 -5.67 11.39
C ASN A 60 18.94 -4.28 11.92
N VAL A 61 19.09 -3.25 11.08
CA VAL A 61 18.72 -1.88 11.44
C VAL A 61 17.20 -1.81 11.64
N ASN A 62 16.79 -1.28 12.80
CA ASN A 62 15.39 -1.16 13.22
C ASN A 62 14.63 -2.50 13.37
N GLY A 63 15.34 -3.60 13.64
CA GLY A 63 14.74 -4.82 14.21
C GLY A 63 14.53 -6.00 13.26
N SER A 64 15.18 -6.02 12.10
CA SER A 64 15.26 -7.20 11.19
C SER A 64 13.92 -7.79 10.76
N ASN A 65 12.87 -6.97 10.71
CA ASN A 65 11.52 -7.46 10.48
C ASN A 65 10.98 -6.89 9.17
N PHE A 66 10.81 -7.76 8.17
CA PHE A 66 10.22 -7.43 6.87
C PHE A 66 8.97 -8.30 6.66
N PRO A 67 7.87 -8.11 7.42
CA PRO A 67 6.81 -9.10 7.57
C PRO A 67 6.23 -9.63 6.25
N TYR A 68 6.07 -8.74 5.26
CA TYR A 68 5.60 -9.12 3.94
C TYR A 68 6.58 -10.09 3.26
N PHE A 69 7.86 -9.72 3.17
CA PHE A 69 8.89 -10.53 2.54
C PHE A 69 9.22 -11.81 3.32
N ASP A 70 9.17 -11.75 4.66
CA ASP A 70 9.35 -12.91 5.53
C ASP A 70 8.23 -13.94 5.33
N SER A 71 6.98 -13.47 5.20
CA SER A 71 5.83 -14.35 4.93
C SER A 71 5.89 -15.06 3.57
N LEU A 72 6.65 -14.49 2.63
CA LEU A 72 6.92 -15.05 1.31
C LEU A 72 8.19 -15.90 1.25
N GLN A 73 8.93 -16.00 2.37
CA GLN A 73 10.24 -16.62 2.42
C GLN A 73 11.18 -16.02 1.36
N PHE A 74 11.08 -14.70 1.15
CA PHE A 74 11.78 -14.01 0.06
C PHE A 74 13.29 -14.18 0.13
N ALA A 75 13.86 -14.18 1.34
CA ALA A 75 15.28 -14.43 1.60
C ALA A 75 15.74 -15.83 1.15
N ASP A 76 14.84 -16.82 1.19
CA ASP A 76 15.16 -18.20 0.79
C ASP A 76 15.01 -18.37 -0.75
N ASN A 77 14.18 -17.54 -1.40
CA ASN A 77 13.96 -17.58 -2.85
C ASN A 77 14.94 -16.68 -3.63
N VAL A 78 15.35 -15.52 -3.15
CA VAL A 78 16.27 -14.63 -3.89
C VAL A 78 17.72 -15.02 -3.65
N LYS A 79 18.39 -15.52 -4.70
CA LYS A 79 19.81 -15.91 -4.65
C LYS A 79 20.76 -14.72 -4.78
N SER A 80 20.42 -13.76 -5.63
CA SER A 80 21.28 -12.59 -5.83
C SER A 80 20.51 -11.42 -6.43
N VAL A 81 20.90 -10.21 -6.03
CA VAL A 81 20.54 -8.96 -6.69
C VAL A 81 21.83 -8.28 -7.11
N ARG A 82 22.04 -8.11 -8.41
CA ARG A 82 23.31 -7.65 -8.98
C ARG A 82 23.08 -6.46 -9.89
N LYS A 83 23.98 -5.49 -9.76
CA LYS A 83 24.14 -4.40 -10.71
C LYS A 83 24.88 -4.94 -11.95
N LEU A 84 24.22 -4.90 -13.11
CA LEU A 84 24.88 -5.18 -14.39
C LEU A 84 25.52 -3.91 -14.96
N ASP A 85 24.84 -2.78 -14.79
CA ASP A 85 25.34 -1.43 -15.07
C ASP A 85 24.57 -0.40 -14.24
N ASN A 86 24.83 0.91 -14.42
CA ASN A 86 24.19 1.97 -13.63
C ASN A 86 22.66 2.00 -13.70
N HIS A 87 22.02 1.42 -14.71
CA HIS A 87 20.58 1.42 -14.89
C HIS A 87 20.03 0.02 -15.20
N THR A 88 20.79 -1.03 -14.92
CA THR A 88 20.35 -2.41 -15.14
C THR A 88 20.61 -3.25 -13.90
N VAL A 89 19.57 -3.86 -13.36
CA VAL A 89 19.63 -4.73 -12.19
C VAL A 89 19.08 -6.11 -12.53
N GLU A 90 19.80 -7.14 -12.12
CA GLU A 90 19.39 -8.53 -12.29
C GLU A 90 19.08 -9.17 -10.94
N PHE A 91 17.88 -9.74 -10.83
CA PHE A 91 17.47 -10.62 -9.75
C PHE A 91 17.57 -12.06 -10.25
N ARG A 92 18.22 -12.92 -9.46
CA ARG A 92 18.25 -14.36 -9.69
C ARG A 92 17.56 -15.07 -8.54
N LEU A 93 16.62 -15.94 -8.88
CA LEU A 93 15.82 -16.71 -7.94
C LEU A 93 16.35 -18.14 -7.79
N ALA A 94 15.98 -18.78 -6.69
CA ALA A 94 16.30 -20.16 -6.40
C ALA A 94 15.45 -21.10 -7.24
N GLN A 95 14.18 -20.74 -7.45
CA GLN A 95 13.21 -21.41 -8.31
C GLN A 95 12.42 -20.37 -9.11
N PRO A 96 11.88 -20.74 -10.29
CA PRO A 96 10.95 -19.88 -11.01
C PRO A 96 9.75 -19.47 -10.15
N ASP A 97 9.44 -18.18 -10.13
CA ASP A 97 8.33 -17.62 -9.37
C ASP A 97 7.53 -16.65 -10.25
N ALA A 98 6.32 -17.07 -10.63
CA ALA A 98 5.42 -16.28 -11.47
C ALA A 98 4.79 -15.07 -10.73
N SER A 99 4.80 -15.08 -9.39
CA SER A 99 4.31 -13.99 -8.55
C SER A 99 5.39 -12.94 -8.22
N PHE A 100 6.65 -13.18 -8.57
CA PHE A 100 7.77 -12.30 -8.23
C PHE A 100 7.55 -10.82 -8.62
N LEU A 101 7.08 -10.57 -9.84
CA LEU A 101 6.78 -9.21 -10.30
C LEU A 101 5.66 -8.54 -9.48
N TRP A 102 4.68 -9.31 -9.02
CA TRP A 102 3.61 -8.78 -8.16
C TRP A 102 4.14 -8.37 -6.79
N HIS A 103 5.07 -9.15 -6.22
CA HIS A 103 5.72 -8.81 -4.96
C HIS A 103 6.49 -7.49 -5.05
N LEU A 104 7.22 -7.29 -6.14
CA LEU A 104 7.96 -6.04 -6.40
C LEU A 104 7.07 -4.84 -6.74
N ALA A 105 5.81 -5.06 -7.12
CA ALA A 105 4.85 -4.00 -7.37
C ALA A 105 4.09 -3.53 -6.11
N THR A 106 4.31 -4.20 -4.97
CA THR A 106 3.71 -3.78 -3.70
C THR A 106 4.41 -2.57 -3.11
N HIS A 107 3.72 -1.85 -2.22
CA HIS A 107 4.29 -0.71 -1.50
C HIS A 107 5.47 -1.09 -0.57
N TYR A 108 5.61 -2.38 -0.23
CA TYR A 108 6.72 -2.89 0.58
C TYR A 108 8.06 -2.90 -0.18
N ALA A 109 8.03 -2.95 -1.52
CA ALA A 109 9.20 -3.00 -2.39
C ALA A 109 9.69 -1.60 -2.82
N SER A 110 9.53 -0.59 -1.97
CA SER A 110 9.91 0.80 -2.26
C SER A 110 11.44 0.98 -2.26
N VAL A 111 12.00 1.57 -3.32
CA VAL A 111 13.44 1.82 -3.46
C VAL A 111 13.91 2.93 -2.51
N MET A 112 14.95 2.64 -1.73
CA MET A 112 15.60 3.53 -0.78
C MET A 112 16.92 4.09 -1.35
N SER A 113 17.35 5.27 -0.88
CA SER A 113 18.62 5.86 -1.30
C SER A 113 19.81 5.19 -0.64
N ALA A 114 20.67 4.53 -1.43
CA ALA A 114 21.94 3.98 -0.95
C ALA A 114 22.94 5.08 -0.58
N GLU A 115 22.86 6.25 -1.23
CA GLU A 115 23.68 7.41 -0.88
C GLU A 115 23.33 7.94 0.52
N TYR A 116 22.05 8.07 0.82
CA TYR A 116 21.61 8.50 2.15
C TYR A 116 21.99 7.47 3.23
N ALA A 117 21.80 6.18 2.93
CA ALA A 117 22.25 5.10 3.81
C ALA A 117 23.76 5.22 4.10
N GLY A 118 24.60 5.37 3.07
CA GLY A 118 26.04 5.54 3.24
C GLY A 118 26.45 6.80 4.01
N LYS A 119 25.66 7.88 3.95
CA LYS A 119 25.84 9.05 4.84
C LYS A 119 25.56 8.68 6.29
N LEU A 120 24.42 8.05 6.56
CA LEU A 120 24.03 7.66 7.91
C LEU A 120 25.00 6.65 8.54
N GLU A 121 25.55 5.72 7.76
CA GLU A 121 26.57 4.78 8.22
C GLU A 121 27.84 5.50 8.70
N LYS A 122 28.30 6.52 7.96
CA LYS A 122 29.45 7.34 8.37
C LYS A 122 29.19 8.18 9.62
N GLU A 123 27.92 8.48 9.89
CA GLU A 123 27.48 9.25 11.06
C GLU A 123 27.10 8.37 12.25
N ASP A 124 27.12 7.03 12.11
CA ASP A 124 26.60 6.06 13.09
C ASP A 124 25.12 6.34 13.47
N ARG A 125 24.29 6.62 12.45
CA ARG A 125 22.88 7.01 12.57
C ARG A 125 21.94 6.18 11.69
N GLN A 126 22.25 4.91 11.48
CA GLN A 126 21.51 4.02 10.59
C GLN A 126 20.01 3.95 10.93
N GLU A 127 19.63 4.11 12.20
CA GLU A 127 18.24 4.09 12.66
C GLU A 127 17.37 5.19 12.02
N GLN A 128 18.00 6.27 11.55
CA GLN A 128 17.30 7.39 10.91
C GLN A 128 16.76 7.03 9.52
N LEU A 129 17.28 6.00 8.86
CA LEU A 129 16.86 5.65 7.49
C LEU A 129 15.33 5.49 7.38
N ASP A 130 14.71 4.87 8.40
CA ASP A 130 13.26 4.62 8.43
C ASP A 130 12.46 5.74 9.13
N ARG A 131 13.13 6.67 9.84
CA ARG A 131 12.48 7.79 10.57
C ARG A 131 12.52 9.10 9.81
N GLN A 132 13.55 9.29 8.99
CA GLN A 132 13.85 10.46 8.17
C GLN A 132 13.91 10.02 6.69
N PRO A 133 12.76 9.62 6.10
CA PRO A 133 12.75 8.96 4.80
C PRO A 133 13.22 9.89 3.68
N VAL A 134 14.01 9.33 2.76
CA VAL A 134 14.39 9.96 1.49
C VAL A 134 13.97 9.02 0.38
N GLY A 135 12.98 9.43 -0.42
CA GLY A 135 12.47 8.66 -1.54
C GLY A 135 12.55 9.40 -2.88
N THR A 136 11.94 8.82 -3.90
CA THR A 136 11.77 9.42 -5.25
C THR A 136 10.30 9.77 -5.52
N GLY A 137 9.45 9.72 -4.49
CA GLY A 137 8.00 9.91 -4.60
C GLY A 137 7.58 11.38 -4.77
N PRO A 138 6.28 11.62 -5.01
CA PRO A 138 5.72 12.95 -5.27
C PRO A 138 5.72 13.90 -4.07
N TYR A 139 5.79 13.36 -2.85
CA TYR A 139 5.77 14.14 -1.62
C TYR A 139 6.86 13.65 -0.68
N GLN A 140 7.48 14.59 0.03
CA GLN A 140 8.54 14.35 1.00
C GLN A 140 8.08 14.76 2.39
N LEU A 141 8.60 14.08 3.42
CA LEU A 141 8.26 14.39 4.80
C LEU A 141 8.76 15.80 5.16
N SER A 142 7.86 16.61 5.72
CA SER A 142 8.18 17.94 6.25
C SER A 142 8.10 17.95 7.77
N GLU A 143 7.03 17.39 8.33
CA GLU A 143 6.86 17.33 9.79
C GLU A 143 6.06 16.10 10.19
N TYR A 144 6.45 15.49 11.30
CA TYR A 144 5.71 14.41 11.93
C TYR A 144 5.45 14.73 13.40
N ARG A 145 4.17 14.82 13.77
CA ARG A 145 3.73 14.95 15.16
C ARG A 145 3.02 13.67 15.56
N ALA A 146 3.69 12.87 16.39
CA ALA A 146 3.20 11.56 16.83
C ALA A 146 1.77 11.67 17.40
N GLY A 147 0.87 10.83 16.88
CA GLY A 147 -0.54 10.79 17.28
C GLY A 147 -1.39 11.99 16.84
N GLN A 148 -0.81 12.97 16.13
CA GLN A 148 -1.52 14.18 15.69
C GLN A 148 -1.60 14.27 14.18
N TYR A 149 -0.47 14.42 13.47
CA TYR A 149 -0.48 14.54 12.02
C TYR A 149 0.86 14.21 11.36
N ILE A 150 0.80 13.93 10.06
CA ILE A 150 1.95 13.88 9.15
C ILE A 150 1.77 14.98 8.11
N ARG A 151 2.76 15.87 8.01
CA ARG A 151 2.80 16.94 7.01
C ARG A 151 3.81 16.57 5.93
N LEU A 152 3.34 16.51 4.70
CA LEU A 152 4.14 16.23 3.52
C LEU A 152 4.17 17.47 2.64
N GLN A 153 5.36 17.81 2.14
CA GLN A 153 5.55 18.88 1.18
C GLN A 153 5.80 18.29 -0.21
N ARG A 154 5.40 19.00 -1.24
CA ARG A 154 5.57 18.57 -2.62
C ARG A 154 7.06 18.42 -3.00
N HIS A 155 7.37 17.35 -3.71
CA HIS A 155 8.64 17.18 -4.41
C HIS A 155 8.53 17.82 -5.80
N ASP A 156 9.07 19.04 -5.95
CA ASP A 156 8.93 19.83 -7.18
C ASP A 156 9.58 19.16 -8.40
N ASP A 157 10.63 18.36 -8.19
CA ASP A 157 11.38 17.64 -9.23
C ASP A 157 10.88 16.20 -9.44
N PHE A 158 9.67 15.87 -8.96
CA PHE A 158 9.12 14.52 -9.13
C PHE A 158 9.10 14.06 -10.60
N TRP A 159 9.67 12.88 -10.86
CA TRP A 159 9.94 12.37 -12.21
C TRP A 159 8.71 12.13 -13.10
N ARG A 160 7.49 12.07 -12.53
CA ARG A 160 6.22 11.97 -13.29
C ARG A 160 5.54 13.32 -13.52
N GLY A 161 6.23 14.42 -13.19
CA GLY A 161 5.69 15.77 -13.26
C GLY A 161 5.29 16.31 -11.90
N LYS A 162 5.32 17.64 -11.80
CA LYS A 162 5.09 18.38 -10.56
C LYS A 162 3.68 18.15 -10.00
N PRO A 163 3.53 17.63 -8.77
CA PRO A 163 2.21 17.48 -8.15
C PRO A 163 1.49 18.83 -8.02
N LEU A 164 0.16 18.81 -8.13
CA LEU A 164 -0.62 20.05 -8.09
C LEU A 164 -0.63 20.66 -6.67
N MET A 165 -0.87 19.83 -5.66
CA MET A 165 -0.97 20.32 -4.27
C MET A 165 0.44 20.58 -3.71
N PRO A 166 0.69 21.77 -3.13
CA PRO A 166 1.97 22.08 -2.51
C PRO A 166 2.22 21.31 -1.20
N GLN A 167 1.14 20.90 -0.53
CA GLN A 167 1.18 20.23 0.76
C GLN A 167 0.06 19.21 0.85
N VAL A 168 0.34 18.13 1.58
CA VAL A 168 -0.65 17.15 2.03
C VAL A 168 -0.49 16.96 3.53
N VAL A 169 -1.59 17.02 4.27
CA VAL A 169 -1.61 16.75 5.71
C VAL A 169 -2.48 15.54 5.97
N VAL A 170 -1.92 14.54 6.64
CA VAL A 170 -2.66 13.37 7.12
C VAL A 170 -2.96 13.61 8.59
N ASP A 171 -4.22 13.87 8.93
CA ASP A 171 -4.69 13.98 10.30
C ASP A 171 -4.85 12.59 10.93
N LEU A 172 -4.16 12.38 12.05
CA LEU A 172 -4.18 11.16 12.85
C LEU A 172 -4.89 11.37 14.20
N GLY A 173 -5.11 12.62 14.62
CA GLY A 173 -5.65 12.96 15.94
C GLY A 173 -7.17 12.79 16.04
N SER A 174 -7.87 12.69 14.91
CA SER A 174 -9.32 12.59 14.89
C SER A 174 -9.80 11.13 14.84
N GLY A 175 -10.48 10.68 15.90
CA GLY A 175 -11.12 9.36 15.98
C GLY A 175 -12.62 9.38 15.66
N GLY A 176 -13.17 8.26 15.21
CA GLY A 176 -14.62 8.03 15.14
C GLY A 176 -15.40 9.08 14.34
N THR A 177 -16.40 9.69 14.99
CA THR A 177 -17.27 10.74 14.42
C THR A 177 -16.55 12.07 14.19
N GLY A 178 -15.45 12.34 14.90
CA GLY A 178 -14.68 13.58 14.73
C GLY A 178 -14.14 13.76 13.31
N ARG A 179 -13.77 12.66 12.63
CA ARG A 179 -13.32 12.70 11.23
C ARG A 179 -14.42 13.16 10.27
N LEU A 180 -15.67 12.74 10.52
CA LEU A 180 -16.81 13.19 9.72
C LEU A 180 -17.09 14.67 9.96
N SER A 181 -17.08 15.12 11.22
CA SER A 181 -17.29 16.53 11.55
C SER A 181 -16.27 17.43 10.84
N LYS A 182 -14.99 17.06 10.83
CA LYS A 182 -13.95 17.82 10.12
C LYS A 182 -14.16 17.91 8.61
N LEU A 183 -14.68 16.85 7.99
CA LEU A 183 -15.07 16.91 6.57
C LEU A 183 -16.23 17.89 6.37
N LEU A 184 -17.25 17.84 7.22
CA LEU A 184 -18.45 18.68 7.09
C LEU A 184 -18.19 20.16 7.38
N THR A 185 -17.23 20.47 8.27
CA THR A 185 -16.78 21.84 8.59
C THR A 185 -15.75 22.39 7.60
N GLY A 186 -15.19 21.55 6.73
CA GLY A 186 -14.15 21.94 5.77
C GLY A 186 -12.73 21.98 6.35
N GLU A 187 -12.51 21.43 7.54
CA GLU A 187 -11.17 21.23 8.10
C GLU A 187 -10.39 20.08 7.43
N CYS A 188 -11.11 19.15 6.78
CA CYS A 188 -10.51 18.06 6.00
C CYS A 188 -11.15 18.00 4.62
N ASP A 189 -10.33 17.87 3.58
CA ASP A 189 -10.80 17.77 2.19
C ASP A 189 -11.23 16.34 1.81
N VAL A 190 -10.65 15.33 2.47
CA VAL A 190 -10.85 13.91 2.15
C VAL A 190 -11.03 13.09 3.42
N LEU A 191 -12.11 12.31 3.47
CA LEU A 191 -12.38 11.36 4.54
C LEU A 191 -12.08 9.92 4.07
N ALA A 192 -11.04 9.32 4.66
CA ALA A 192 -10.72 7.92 4.45
C ALA A 192 -11.57 7.01 5.36
N TRP A 193 -12.13 5.96 4.75
CA TRP A 193 -12.88 4.88 5.43
C TRP A 193 -13.97 5.39 6.37
N PRO A 194 -15.00 6.09 5.84
CA PRO A 194 -16.16 6.48 6.65
C PRO A 194 -16.85 5.25 7.23
N ALA A 195 -17.44 5.40 8.41
CA ALA A 195 -18.23 4.31 8.99
C ALA A 195 -19.47 4.04 8.13
N ALA A 196 -19.89 2.78 8.02
CA ALA A 196 -21.02 2.39 7.20
C ALA A 196 -22.33 3.14 7.59
N SER A 197 -22.50 3.43 8.88
CA SER A 197 -23.63 4.22 9.40
C SER A 197 -23.62 5.70 8.97
N GLN A 198 -22.49 6.23 8.53
CA GLN A 198 -22.32 7.63 8.11
C GLN A 198 -22.59 7.82 6.62
N LEU A 199 -22.76 6.74 5.86
CA LEU A 199 -22.84 6.80 4.39
C LEU A 199 -24.10 7.50 3.88
N SER A 200 -25.21 7.48 4.62
CA SER A 200 -26.40 8.25 4.26
C SER A 200 -26.12 9.75 4.35
N ILE A 201 -25.57 10.21 5.47
CA ILE A 201 -25.18 11.61 5.69
C ILE A 201 -24.26 12.11 4.57
N LEU A 202 -23.24 11.31 4.22
CA LEU A 202 -22.29 11.65 3.17
C LEU A 202 -22.90 11.66 1.76
N ARG A 203 -23.96 10.87 1.52
CA ARG A 203 -24.65 10.78 0.24
C ARG A 203 -25.61 11.95 0.04
N ASP A 204 -26.21 12.41 1.13
CA ASP A 204 -27.25 13.43 1.11
C ASP A 204 -26.67 14.87 1.11
N ASP A 205 -25.36 15.04 1.39
CA ASP A 205 -24.67 16.33 1.28
C ASP A 205 -24.22 16.61 -0.17
N PRO A 206 -24.82 17.60 -0.88
CA PRO A 206 -24.51 17.88 -2.28
C PRO A 206 -23.10 18.47 -2.49
N ARG A 207 -22.40 18.88 -1.44
CA ARG A 207 -21.02 19.40 -1.51
C ARG A 207 -19.99 18.29 -1.61
N LEU A 208 -20.38 17.05 -1.29
CA LEU A 208 -19.48 15.93 -1.18
C LEU A 208 -19.61 14.97 -2.37
N ARG A 209 -18.48 14.34 -2.72
CA ARG A 209 -18.46 13.24 -3.70
C ARG A 209 -18.11 11.93 -3.00
N LEU A 210 -19.14 11.11 -2.75
CA LEU A 210 -18.94 9.75 -2.24
C LEU A 210 -18.56 8.78 -3.36
N THR A 211 -17.39 8.14 -3.23
CA THR A 211 -16.94 7.09 -4.16
C THR A 211 -17.00 5.73 -3.47
N LEU A 212 -17.84 4.83 -3.98
CA LEU A 212 -17.93 3.45 -3.54
C LEU A 212 -17.38 2.52 -4.62
N ARG A 213 -16.46 1.63 -4.25
CA ARG A 213 -15.90 0.62 -5.15
C ARG A 213 -15.88 -0.73 -4.43
N PRO A 214 -16.19 -1.83 -5.14
CA PRO A 214 -16.01 -3.16 -4.57
C PRO A 214 -14.55 -3.38 -4.17
N GLY A 215 -14.30 -3.68 -2.90
CA GLY A 215 -12.97 -4.00 -2.40
C GLY A 215 -12.50 -5.40 -2.79
N MET A 216 -11.18 -5.58 -2.89
CA MET A 216 -10.52 -6.88 -2.95
C MET A 216 -10.02 -7.24 -1.55
N ASN A 217 -10.95 -7.45 -0.63
CA ASN A 217 -10.69 -7.76 0.77
C ASN A 217 -11.73 -8.74 1.31
N VAL A 218 -11.37 -9.45 2.39
CA VAL A 218 -12.25 -10.36 3.12
C VAL A 218 -12.05 -10.12 4.62
N ALA A 219 -13.14 -10.06 5.37
CA ALA A 219 -13.11 -10.07 6.82
C ALA A 219 -13.49 -11.48 7.31
N TYR A 220 -12.70 -12.03 8.23
CA TYR A 220 -12.94 -13.36 8.79
C TYR A 220 -12.57 -13.39 10.27
N LEU A 221 -13.19 -14.33 11.00
CA LEU A 221 -12.81 -14.64 12.37
C LEU A 221 -11.71 -15.71 12.35
N ALA A 222 -10.48 -15.31 12.67
CA ALA A 222 -9.36 -16.23 12.77
C ALA A 222 -9.38 -16.96 14.12
N PHE A 223 -9.33 -18.28 14.09
CA PHE A 223 -9.18 -19.08 15.31
C PHE A 223 -7.71 -19.38 15.58
N ASN A 224 -7.24 -19.14 16.80
CA ASN A 224 -5.92 -19.61 17.22
C ASN A 224 -5.99 -21.13 17.46
N THR A 225 -5.61 -21.91 16.44
CA THR A 225 -5.69 -23.37 16.46
C THR A 225 -4.67 -24.04 17.39
N ALA A 226 -3.74 -23.29 17.99
CA ALA A 226 -2.81 -23.82 18.98
C ALA A 226 -3.37 -23.80 20.41
N LYS A 227 -4.51 -23.12 20.66
CA LYS A 227 -5.10 -22.99 22.00
C LYS A 227 -6.37 -23.83 22.15
N PRO A 228 -6.47 -24.71 23.16
CA PRO A 228 -7.73 -25.34 23.53
C PRO A 228 -8.81 -24.31 23.95
N PRO A 229 -10.11 -24.53 23.64
CA PRO A 229 -10.68 -25.64 22.88
C PRO A 229 -10.67 -25.41 21.35
N LEU A 230 -10.10 -24.31 20.86
CA LEU A 230 -10.08 -23.93 19.44
C LEU A 230 -9.15 -24.79 18.58
N ASN A 231 -8.29 -25.61 19.21
CA ASN A 231 -7.52 -26.65 18.53
C ASN A 231 -8.41 -27.77 17.94
N ASN A 232 -9.59 -28.03 18.52
CA ASN A 232 -10.55 -29.01 18.02
C ASN A 232 -11.35 -28.47 16.81
N PRO A 233 -11.29 -29.12 15.62
CA PRO A 233 -12.07 -28.71 14.45
C PRO A 233 -13.58 -28.68 14.67
N ALA A 234 -14.14 -29.61 15.45
CA ALA A 234 -15.58 -29.67 15.73
C ALA A 234 -16.07 -28.44 16.49
N VAL A 235 -15.26 -27.92 17.43
CA VAL A 235 -15.54 -26.69 18.17
C VAL A 235 -15.57 -25.50 17.21
N ARG A 236 -14.60 -25.40 16.28
CA ARG A 236 -14.56 -24.32 15.29
C ARG A 236 -15.75 -24.37 14.33
N HIS A 237 -16.17 -25.56 13.89
CA HIS A 237 -17.37 -25.71 13.07
C HIS A 237 -18.64 -25.28 13.82
N ALA A 238 -18.79 -25.69 15.08
CA ALA A 238 -19.92 -25.28 15.90
C ALA A 238 -19.98 -23.75 16.07
N LEU A 239 -18.83 -23.10 16.34
CA LEU A 239 -18.73 -21.64 16.43
C LEU A 239 -19.06 -20.95 15.10
N ALA A 240 -18.58 -21.48 13.97
CA ALA A 240 -18.86 -20.92 12.66
C ALA A 240 -20.35 -20.97 12.30
N LEU A 241 -21.04 -22.08 12.62
CA LEU A 241 -22.48 -22.25 12.39
C LEU A 241 -23.35 -21.39 13.34
N ALA A 242 -22.83 -21.04 14.52
CA ALA A 242 -23.54 -20.19 15.48
C ALA A 242 -23.57 -18.70 15.05
N ILE A 243 -22.76 -18.28 14.08
CA ILE A 243 -22.68 -16.89 13.62
C ILE A 243 -23.79 -16.59 12.60
N ASN A 244 -24.68 -15.66 12.95
CA ASN A 244 -25.69 -15.17 12.02
C ASN A 244 -25.10 -14.10 11.08
N ASN A 245 -24.58 -14.55 9.94
CA ASN A 245 -24.00 -13.66 8.93
C ASN A 245 -24.99 -12.62 8.38
N GLN A 246 -26.27 -12.99 8.21
CA GLN A 246 -27.28 -12.05 7.70
C GLN A 246 -27.48 -10.86 8.64
N ARG A 247 -27.55 -11.12 9.95
CA ARG A 247 -27.66 -10.07 10.98
C ARG A 247 -26.40 -9.19 11.00
N LEU A 248 -25.21 -9.78 10.86
CA LEU A 248 -23.96 -9.00 10.78
C LEU A 248 -23.94 -8.06 9.58
N MET A 249 -24.37 -8.53 8.40
CA MET A 249 -24.41 -7.71 7.18
C MET A 249 -25.35 -6.51 7.32
N GLN A 250 -26.49 -6.69 7.99
CA GLN A 250 -27.45 -5.62 8.23
C GLN A 250 -26.96 -4.64 9.31
N SER A 251 -26.53 -5.13 10.46
CA SER A 251 -26.24 -4.29 11.63
C SER A 251 -24.87 -3.61 11.60
N ILE A 252 -23.85 -4.24 10.99
CA ILE A 252 -22.48 -3.70 10.98
C ILE A 252 -22.16 -3.05 9.64
N TYR A 253 -22.52 -3.72 8.55
CA TYR A 253 -22.10 -3.30 7.22
C TYR A 253 -23.15 -2.45 6.48
N TYR A 254 -24.37 -2.30 7.00
CA TYR A 254 -25.44 -1.47 6.40
C TYR A 254 -25.65 -1.75 4.91
N GLY A 255 -25.53 -3.03 4.50
CA GLY A 255 -25.68 -3.44 3.10
C GLY A 255 -24.50 -3.09 2.17
N THR A 256 -23.36 -2.66 2.71
CA THR A 256 -22.14 -2.36 1.91
C THR A 256 -21.18 -3.53 1.77
N ALA A 257 -21.51 -4.68 2.36
CA ALA A 257 -20.74 -5.91 2.26
C ALA A 257 -21.62 -7.09 1.84
N GLU A 258 -20.97 -8.11 1.31
CA GLU A 258 -21.59 -9.38 0.93
C GLU A 258 -21.01 -10.49 1.81
N THR A 259 -21.83 -11.51 2.12
CA THR A 259 -21.33 -12.69 2.84
C THR A 259 -20.31 -13.44 1.98
N ALA A 260 -19.11 -13.60 2.51
CA ALA A 260 -18.05 -14.35 1.84
C ALA A 260 -18.36 -15.85 1.83
N ALA A 261 -18.24 -16.47 0.66
CA ALA A 261 -18.35 -17.92 0.48
C ALA A 261 -16.98 -18.62 0.36
N SER A 262 -15.91 -17.84 0.21
CA SER A 262 -14.53 -18.30 0.08
C SER A 262 -13.58 -17.20 0.57
N ILE A 263 -12.35 -17.58 0.91
CA ILE A 263 -11.26 -16.64 1.21
C ILE A 263 -10.91 -15.77 0.00
N TYR A 264 -11.12 -16.32 -1.21
CA TYR A 264 -10.99 -15.56 -2.44
C TYR A 264 -12.36 -15.09 -2.89
N ARG A 265 -12.47 -13.81 -3.25
CA ARG A 265 -13.68 -13.32 -3.90
C ARG A 265 -13.72 -13.87 -5.32
N ALA A 266 -14.57 -14.86 -5.57
CA ALA A 266 -14.79 -15.34 -6.94
C ALA A 266 -15.35 -14.18 -7.80
N PRO A 267 -14.76 -13.88 -8.98
CA PRO A 267 -15.35 -12.93 -9.90
C PRO A 267 -16.67 -13.51 -10.42
N ARG A 268 -17.79 -13.07 -9.86
CA ARG A 268 -19.11 -13.45 -10.40
C ARG A 268 -19.45 -12.57 -11.61
N GLY A 269 -19.17 -13.08 -12.81
CA GLY A 269 -19.79 -12.63 -14.07
C GLY A 269 -19.53 -11.16 -14.45
N PRO A 270 -19.99 -10.71 -15.64
CA PRO A 270 -19.56 -9.43 -16.20
C PRO A 270 -19.98 -8.25 -15.31
N MET A 271 -19.15 -7.21 -15.29
CA MET A 271 -19.39 -5.90 -14.69
C MET A 271 -20.55 -5.14 -15.38
N THR A 272 -21.72 -5.78 -15.55
CA THR A 272 -22.96 -5.05 -15.66
C THR A 272 -23.41 -4.70 -14.26
N THR A 273 -22.89 -3.57 -13.77
CA THR A 273 -23.66 -2.69 -12.91
C THR A 273 -25.05 -2.62 -13.53
N ARG A 274 -26.04 -3.28 -12.92
CA ARG A 274 -27.44 -2.93 -13.16
C ARG A 274 -27.54 -1.47 -12.71
N LEU A 275 -27.33 -0.54 -13.64
CA LEU A 275 -27.94 0.77 -13.57
C LEU A 275 -29.43 0.49 -13.44
N LYS A 276 -29.94 0.45 -12.19
CA LYS A 276 -31.28 0.97 -11.94
C LYS A 276 -31.17 2.47 -12.15
N LEU A 277 -31.11 2.86 -13.43
CA LEU A 277 -31.45 4.19 -13.88
C LEU A 277 -32.87 4.45 -13.39
N LEU A 278 -32.96 5.38 -12.45
CA LEU A 278 -33.88 6.51 -12.50
C LEU A 278 -34.64 6.58 -13.84
N ASN A 279 -35.76 5.88 -13.92
CA ASN A 279 -36.77 6.03 -14.98
C ASN A 279 -38.13 6.29 -14.32
N THR A 280 -38.19 7.34 -13.48
CA THR A 280 -39.46 7.83 -12.91
C THR A 280 -39.54 9.36 -12.91
N ILE A 281 -38.80 10.05 -13.79
CA ILE A 281 -38.95 11.51 -13.99
C ILE A 281 -38.98 11.90 -15.50
N GLN A 282 -39.42 10.99 -16.38
CA GLN A 282 -39.63 11.30 -17.81
C GLN A 282 -41.03 10.89 -18.33
N GLN A 283 -42.01 10.72 -17.45
CA GLN A 283 -43.42 10.46 -17.85
C GLN A 283 -44.47 11.47 -17.36
N ASN A 284 -44.08 12.57 -16.71
CA ASN A 284 -45.03 13.63 -16.28
C ASN A 284 -44.83 14.98 -17.00
N ARG A 285 -44.47 14.97 -18.29
CA ARG A 285 -44.58 16.15 -19.18
C ARG A 285 -45.17 15.78 -20.54
N ALA A 286 -46.21 14.96 -20.52
CA ALA A 286 -47.12 14.76 -21.63
C ALA A 286 -48.49 14.37 -21.05
N ASN A 287 -49.14 15.34 -20.40
CA ASN A 287 -50.59 15.45 -20.13
C ASN A 287 -50.84 16.37 -18.91
N SER A 288 -50.60 17.68 -19.10
CA SER A 288 -51.40 18.79 -18.57
C SER A 288 -50.88 20.12 -19.11
#